data_AF-A0A142XYP9-F1
#
_entry.id   AF-A0A142XYP9-F1
#
_cell.length_a   1.000
_cell.length_b   1.000
_cell.length_c   1.000
_cell.angle_alpha   90.00
_cell.angle_beta   90.00
_cell.angle_gamma   90.00
#
_symmetry.space_group_name_H-M   'P 1'
#
loop_
_entity.id
_entity.type
_entity.pdbx_description
1 polymer ?
#
loop_
_entity_poly.entity_id
_entity_poly.type
_entity_poly.pdbx_seq_one_letter_code
_entity_poly.pdbx_strand_id
1 'polypeptide(L)'
;MSNFKRLIIPRERTPESALAKWGYEVLEEGFVPFPKKLLRCLPSVVGSDGIDQLRVILSIADFMRSDMKAPPSIDYLAFIAGMPRDKFKESLRLLQERGLVDAMGPDDFLGISIKGLKDLIVAEAAKE
;
A
#
# COMPACT_ATOMS: atom_id res chain seq x y z
N MET A 1 -8.09 -16.67 13.66
CA MET A 1 -7.38 -16.55 12.36
C MET A 1 -8.41 -16.31 11.29
N SER A 2 -8.47 -15.09 10.76
CA SER A 2 -9.34 -14.75 9.64
C SER A 2 -8.84 -15.47 8.38
N ASN A 3 -9.72 -16.23 7.71
CA ASN A 3 -9.38 -16.98 6.51
C ASN A 3 -9.53 -16.08 5.27
N PHE A 4 -8.57 -15.17 5.08
CA PHE A 4 -8.54 -14.33 3.89
C PHE A 4 -8.09 -15.14 2.67
N LYS A 5 -8.69 -14.86 1.51
CA LYS A 5 -8.33 -15.48 0.23
C LYS A 5 -7.90 -14.40 -0.75
N ARG A 6 -6.84 -14.69 -1.52
CA ARG A 6 -6.43 -13.83 -2.64
C ARG A 6 -7.52 -13.84 -3.69
N LEU A 7 -7.82 -12.67 -4.23
CA LEU A 7 -8.77 -12.53 -5.32
C LEU A 7 -8.01 -12.71 -6.64
N ILE A 8 -8.49 -13.61 -7.50
CA ILE A 8 -7.98 -13.70 -8.87
C ILE A 8 -8.80 -12.78 -9.75
N ILE A 9 -8.12 -11.86 -10.43
CA ILE A 9 -8.68 -10.90 -11.36
C ILE A 9 -8.68 -11.53 -12.75
N PRO A 10 -9.84 -11.66 -13.41
CA PRO A 10 -9.91 -12.16 -14.78
C PRO A 10 -8.99 -11.39 -15.74
N ARG A 11 -8.33 -12.10 -16.65
CA ARG A 11 -7.32 -11.54 -17.56
C ARG A 11 -7.86 -10.37 -18.37
N GLU A 12 -9.10 -10.49 -18.82
CA GLU A 12 -9.83 -9.50 -19.63
C GLU A 12 -10.07 -8.18 -18.88
N ARG A 13 -9.98 -8.19 -17.54
CA ARG A 13 -10.06 -6.99 -16.69
C ARG A 13 -8.70 -6.36 -16.41
N THR A 14 -7.62 -6.98 -16.86
CA THR A 14 -6.25 -6.46 -16.65
C THR A 14 -5.84 -5.61 -17.86
N PRO A 15 -5.34 -4.37 -17.66
CA PRO A 15 -4.95 -3.51 -18.78
C PRO A 15 -3.86 -4.14 -19.66
N GLU A 16 -4.04 -4.10 -20.97
CA GLU A 16 -3.08 -4.66 -21.95
C GLU A 16 -1.67 -4.11 -21.79
N SER A 17 -1.55 -2.81 -21.47
CA SER A 17 -0.25 -2.16 -21.28
C SER A 17 0.52 -2.66 -20.06
N ALA A 18 -0.18 -3.22 -19.06
CA ALA A 18 0.43 -3.88 -17.91
C ALA A 18 0.78 -5.33 -18.26
N LEU A 19 -0.14 -6.06 -18.92
CA LEU A 19 0.07 -7.43 -19.38
C LEU A 19 1.29 -7.56 -20.30
N ALA A 20 1.49 -6.61 -21.22
CA ALA A 20 2.64 -6.61 -22.13
C ALA A 20 4.01 -6.48 -21.43
N LYS A 21 4.03 -6.02 -20.17
CA LYS A 21 5.26 -5.79 -19.40
C LYS A 21 5.54 -6.90 -18.39
N TRP A 22 4.49 -7.43 -17.77
CA TRP A 22 4.62 -8.31 -16.60
C TRP A 22 4.03 -9.70 -16.79
N GLY A 23 3.25 -9.94 -17.85
CA GLY A 23 2.50 -11.19 -18.00
C GLY A 23 1.24 -11.21 -17.11
N TYR A 24 0.39 -12.22 -17.32
CA TYR A 24 -0.83 -12.38 -16.53
C TYR A 24 -0.54 -13.12 -15.23
N GLU A 25 0.35 -14.10 -15.27
CA GLU A 25 0.83 -14.88 -14.14
C GLU A 25 1.39 -14.04 -12.99
N VAL A 26 1.90 -12.83 -13.27
CA VAL A 26 2.35 -11.88 -12.24
C VAL A 26 1.22 -10.96 -11.77
N LEU A 27 0.22 -10.71 -12.61
CA LEU A 27 -0.86 -9.74 -12.38
C LEU A 27 -2.21 -10.39 -12.02
N GLU A 28 -2.25 -11.71 -11.84
CA GLU A 28 -3.50 -12.44 -11.62
C GLU A 28 -4.18 -12.08 -10.30
N GLU A 29 -3.44 -11.56 -9.30
CA GLU A 29 -4.00 -11.00 -8.06
C GLU A 29 -4.33 -9.50 -8.17
N GLY A 30 -4.19 -8.92 -9.36
CA GLY A 30 -4.24 -7.47 -9.59
C GLY A 30 -2.90 -6.79 -9.35
N PHE A 31 -2.91 -5.45 -9.36
CA PHE A 31 -1.71 -4.65 -9.12
C PHE A 31 -2.09 -3.29 -8.53
N VAL A 32 -1.14 -2.72 -7.78
CA VAL A 32 -1.25 -1.38 -7.24
C VAL A 32 -0.56 -0.38 -8.18
N PRO A 33 -1.22 0.71 -8.60
CA PRO A 33 -0.56 1.77 -9.33
C PRO A 33 0.54 2.42 -8.48
N PHE A 34 1.77 2.44 -9.01
CA PHE A 34 2.92 3.04 -8.33
C PHE A 34 3.26 4.41 -8.96
N PRO A 35 3.09 5.53 -8.24
CA PRO A 35 3.39 6.84 -8.80
C PRO A 35 4.89 7.00 -9.13
N LYS A 36 5.21 7.44 -10.35
CA LYS A 36 6.61 7.71 -10.73
C LYS A 36 7.27 8.77 -9.84
N LYS A 37 6.51 9.75 -9.33
CA LYS A 37 7.04 10.74 -8.37
C LYS A 37 7.49 10.07 -7.07
N LEU A 38 6.71 9.11 -6.57
CA LEU A 38 7.11 8.32 -5.40
C LEU A 38 8.38 7.51 -5.70
N LEU A 39 8.50 6.93 -6.90
CA LEU A 39 9.68 6.15 -7.29
C LEU A 39 10.96 6.96 -7.19
N ARG A 40 10.92 8.25 -7.56
CA ARG A 40 12.09 9.13 -7.52
C ARG A 40 12.49 9.56 -6.11
N CYS A 41 11.51 9.75 -5.22
CA CYS A 41 11.77 10.16 -3.84
C CYS A 41 11.76 9.01 -2.82
N LEU A 42 11.73 7.74 -3.27
CA LEU A 42 11.72 6.56 -2.40
C LEU A 42 12.80 6.59 -1.31
N PRO A 43 14.07 6.94 -1.58
CA PRO A 43 15.10 6.98 -0.53
C PRO A 43 14.74 7.94 0.62
N SER A 44 14.15 9.10 0.30
CA SER A 44 13.67 10.07 1.30
C SER A 44 12.42 9.59 2.03
N VAL A 45 11.55 8.84 1.33
CA VAL A 45 10.26 8.38 1.87
C VAL A 45 10.41 7.14 2.74
N VAL A 46 11.18 6.12 2.37
CA VAL A 46 11.24 4.85 3.12
C VAL A 46 12.62 4.51 3.69
N GLY A 47 13.67 5.25 3.31
CA GLY A 47 15.05 4.96 3.74
C GLY A 47 15.65 3.71 3.09
N SER A 48 16.86 3.33 3.49
CA SER A 48 17.62 2.21 2.92
C SER A 48 17.02 0.82 3.21
N ASP A 49 16.38 0.65 4.36
CA ASP A 49 15.74 -0.60 4.80
C ASP A 49 14.21 -0.57 4.69
N GLY A 50 13.71 0.37 3.88
CA GLY A 50 12.31 0.76 3.79
C GLY A 50 11.35 -0.21 3.13
N ILE A 51 11.76 -1.45 2.84
CA ILE A 51 10.92 -2.37 2.05
C ILE A 51 9.64 -2.75 2.78
N ASP A 52 9.69 -2.97 4.09
CA ASP A 52 8.50 -3.29 4.88
C ASP A 52 7.56 -2.07 4.98
N GLN A 53 8.10 -0.86 5.10
CA GLN A 53 7.32 0.38 5.03
C GLN A 53 6.67 0.56 3.66
N LEU A 54 7.38 0.24 2.57
CA LEU A 54 6.84 0.30 1.22
C LEU A 54 5.69 -0.70 1.04
N ARG A 55 5.82 -1.92 1.57
CA ARG A 55 4.75 -2.92 1.55
C ARG A 55 3.50 -2.43 2.29
N VAL A 56 3.67 -1.80 3.45
CA VAL A 56 2.55 -1.18 4.19
C VAL A 56 1.92 -0.07 3.36
N ILE A 57 2.69 0.88 2.83
CA ILE A 57 2.19 1.98 1.99
C ILE A 57 1.37 1.45 0.80
N LEU A 58 1.89 0.45 0.10
CA LEU A 58 1.24 -0.13 -1.08
C LEU A 58 -0.03 -0.88 -0.73
N SER A 59 -0.06 -1.63 0.38
CA SER A 59 -1.28 -2.30 0.85
C SER A 59 -2.38 -1.31 1.24
N ILE A 60 -2.02 -0.17 1.84
CA ILE A 60 -2.95 0.90 2.16
C ILE A 60 -3.45 1.57 0.87
N ALA A 61 -2.56 1.90 -0.05
CA ALA A 61 -2.92 2.51 -1.32
C ALA A 61 -3.85 1.59 -2.15
N ASP A 62 -3.60 0.29 -2.13
CA ASP A 62 -4.44 -0.72 -2.77
C ASP A 62 -5.84 -0.80 -2.14
N PHE A 63 -5.94 -0.59 -0.83
CA PHE A 63 -7.21 -0.56 -0.10
C PHE A 63 -8.04 0.70 -0.36
N MET A 64 -7.43 1.88 -0.55
CA MET A 64 -8.10 3.19 -0.64
C MET A 64 -8.94 3.42 -1.93
N ARG A 65 -9.53 2.37 -2.51
CA ARG A 65 -10.38 2.44 -3.71
C ARG A 65 -11.70 3.15 -3.39
N SER A 66 -12.22 3.89 -4.38
CA SER A 66 -13.40 4.77 -4.24
C SER A 66 -14.70 4.06 -3.89
N ASP A 67 -14.74 2.74 -4.02
CA ASP A 67 -15.90 1.87 -3.80
C ASP A 67 -15.89 1.14 -2.44
N MET A 68 -14.89 1.39 -1.60
CA MET A 68 -14.79 0.73 -0.29
C MET A 68 -15.81 1.27 0.71
N LYS A 69 -16.71 0.37 1.16
CA LYS A 69 -17.82 0.69 2.07
C LYS A 69 -17.48 0.53 3.55
N ALA A 70 -16.42 -0.21 3.87
CA ALA A 70 -16.02 -0.52 5.24
C ALA A 70 -14.52 -0.28 5.40
N PRO A 71 -14.05 0.28 6.54
CA PRO A 71 -12.64 0.36 6.89
C PRO A 71 -11.95 -1.01 6.97
N PRO A 72 -10.62 -1.07 6.74
CA PRO A 72 -9.85 -2.29 6.84
C PRO A 72 -9.59 -2.67 8.30
N SER A 73 -9.28 -3.95 8.51
CA SER A 73 -8.56 -4.39 9.70
C SER A 73 -7.05 -4.47 9.43
N ILE A 74 -6.26 -4.40 10.50
CA ILE A 74 -4.81 -4.65 10.47
C ILE A 74 -4.51 -6.03 9.89
N ASP A 75 -5.28 -7.06 10.28
CA ASP A 75 -5.08 -8.42 9.79
C ASP A 75 -5.27 -8.52 8.28
N TYR A 76 -6.26 -7.81 7.74
CA TYR A 76 -6.50 -7.78 6.29
C TYR A 76 -5.36 -7.07 5.55
N LEU A 77 -4.90 -5.92 6.03
CA LEU A 77 -3.80 -5.20 5.38
C LEU A 77 -2.47 -5.95 5.48
N ALA A 78 -2.19 -6.58 6.61
CA ALA A 78 -1.03 -7.44 6.80
C ALA A 78 -1.06 -8.64 5.84
N PHE A 79 -2.24 -9.25 5.67
CA PHE A 79 -2.47 -10.28 4.66
C PHE A 79 -2.17 -9.76 3.26
N ILE A 80 -2.73 -8.62 2.84
CA ILE A 80 -2.49 -8.03 1.51
C ILE A 80 -1.00 -7.76 1.29
N ALA A 81 -0.32 -7.15 2.27
CA ALA A 81 1.12 -6.89 2.25
C ALA A 81 2.00 -8.16 2.28
N GLY A 82 1.42 -9.33 2.58
CA GLY A 82 2.11 -10.61 2.68
C GLY A 82 3.07 -10.69 3.87
N MET A 83 2.78 -9.98 4.97
CA MET A 83 3.68 -9.87 6.12
C MET A 83 3.02 -10.28 7.43
N PRO A 84 3.80 -10.71 8.44
CA PRO A 84 3.26 -10.98 9.77
C PRO A 84 2.59 -9.73 10.35
N ARG A 85 1.46 -9.94 11.03
CA ARG A 85 0.67 -8.89 11.69
C ARG A 85 1.52 -7.93 12.52
N ASP A 86 2.38 -8.46 13.38
CA ASP A 86 3.18 -7.64 14.28
C ASP A 86 4.21 -6.79 13.53
N LYS A 87 4.82 -7.34 12.46
CA LYS A 87 5.70 -6.57 11.57
C LYS A 87 4.95 -5.47 10.82
N PHE A 88 3.70 -5.74 10.41
CA PHE A 88 2.85 -4.74 9.80
C PHE A 88 2.58 -3.60 10.77
N LYS A 89 2.15 -3.91 11.99
CA LYS A 89 1.86 -2.92 13.03
C LYS A 89 3.08 -2.06 13.34
N GLU A 90 4.25 -2.68 13.48
CA GLU A 90 5.49 -1.96 13.75
C GLU A 90 5.86 -1.03 12.59
N SER A 91 5.77 -1.51 11.34
CA SER A 91 6.05 -0.68 10.17
C SER A 91 5.03 0.46 9.99
N LEU A 92 3.75 0.21 10.30
CA LEU A 92 2.71 1.23 10.32
C LEU A 92 3.00 2.29 11.38
N ARG A 93 3.37 1.89 12.61
CA ARG A 93 3.75 2.80 13.69
C ARG A 93 4.90 3.72 13.26
N LEU A 94 5.95 3.17 12.67
CA LEU A 94 7.10 3.96 12.17
C LEU A 94 6.68 4.96 11.08
N LEU A 95 5.75 4.58 10.20
CA LEU A 95 5.20 5.49 9.19
C LEU A 95 4.36 6.61 9.83
N GLN A 96 3.63 6.31 10.91
CA GLN A 96 2.86 7.30 11.68
C GLN A 96 3.77 8.29 12.41
N GLU A 97 4.84 7.80 13.05
CA GLU A 97 5.83 8.66 13.74
C GLU A 97 6.52 9.64 12.80
N ARG A 98 6.64 9.27 11.53
CA ARG A 98 7.19 10.11 10.46
C ARG A 98 6.15 11.02 9.80
N GLY A 99 4.90 10.97 10.24
CA GLY A 99 3.79 11.75 9.68
C GLY A 99 3.44 11.37 8.24
N LEU A 100 3.78 10.16 7.77
CA LEU A 100 3.51 9.71 6.40
C LEU A 100 2.11 9.07 6.28
N VAL A 101 1.66 8.43 7.35
CA VAL A 101 0.38 7.73 7.44
C VAL A 101 -0.30 8.15 8.73
N ASP A 102 -1.62 8.36 8.69
CA ASP A 102 -2.44 8.47 9.89
C ASP A 102 -3.27 7.19 9.99
N ALA A 103 -3.23 6.52 11.15
CA ALA A 103 -4.07 5.37 11.46
C ALA A 103 -4.74 5.56 12.83
N MET A 104 -6.07 5.50 12.87
CA MET A 104 -6.88 5.74 14.06
C MET A 104 -7.97 4.69 14.21
N GLY A 105 -8.37 4.39 15.44
CA GLY A 105 -9.41 3.41 15.74
C GLY A 105 -8.86 2.03 16.10
N PRO A 106 -9.76 1.06 16.37
CA PRO A 106 -9.36 -0.29 16.75
C PRO A 106 -8.77 -1.07 15.57
N ASP A 107 -8.00 -2.11 15.87
CA ASP A 107 -7.33 -2.95 14.86
C ASP A 107 -8.31 -3.58 13.84
N ASP A 108 -9.58 -3.76 14.19
CA ASP A 108 -10.61 -4.33 13.32
C ASP A 108 -11.35 -3.30 12.45
N PHE A 109 -11.19 -2.01 12.74
CA PHE A 109 -11.87 -0.91 12.05
C PHE A 109 -10.96 0.32 12.01
N LEU A 110 -9.99 0.30 11.10
CA LEU A 110 -8.92 1.29 11.07
C LEU A 110 -9.26 2.44 10.13
N GLY A 111 -9.45 3.65 10.66
CA GLY A 111 -9.42 4.86 9.85
C GLY A 111 -8.00 5.14 9.37
N ILE A 112 -7.76 5.11 8.06
CA ILE A 112 -6.42 5.27 7.47
C ILE A 112 -6.38 6.43 6.48
N SER A 113 -5.31 7.21 6.52
CA SER A 113 -4.99 8.26 5.56
C SER A 113 -3.51 8.23 5.19
N ILE A 114 -3.20 8.49 3.92
CA ILE A 114 -1.84 8.67 3.40
C ILE A 114 -1.57 10.12 2.97
N LYS A 115 -2.29 11.08 3.57
CA LYS A 115 -2.16 12.50 3.21
C LYS A 115 -0.73 12.99 3.37
N GLY A 116 -0.09 12.72 4.50
CA GLY A 116 1.29 13.15 4.75
C GLY A 116 2.29 12.59 3.73
N LEU A 117 2.13 11.31 3.33
CA LEU A 117 2.90 10.74 2.23
C LEU A 117 2.69 11.49 0.91
N LYS A 118 1.44 11.81 0.54
CA LYS A 118 1.13 12.55 -0.69
C LYS A 118 1.78 13.95 -0.66
N ASP A 119 1.69 14.65 0.47
CA ASP A 119 2.27 15.97 0.64
C ASP A 119 3.80 15.93 0.49
N LEU A 120 4.46 14.92 1.10
CA LEU A 120 5.90 14.72 0.97
C LEU A 120 6.32 14.43 -0.48
N ILE A 121 5.59 13.55 -1.18
CA ILE A 121 5.89 13.24 -2.60
C ILE A 121 5.81 14.50 -3.46
N VAL A 122 4.81 15.35 -3.24
CA VAL A 122 4.67 16.61 -3.98
C VAL A 122 5.80 17.58 -3.66
N ALA A 123 6.19 17.70 -2.39
CA ALA A 123 7.27 18.57 -1.96
C ALA A 123 8.65 18.13 -2.51
N GLU A 124 8.96 16.83 -2.47
CA GLU A 124 10.21 16.30 -3.03
C GLU A 124 10.27 16.47 -4.54
N ALA A 125 9.17 16.22 -5.24
CA ALA A 125 9.11 16.38 -6.70
C ALA A 125 9.22 17.84 -7.19
N ALA A 126 9.14 18.83 -6.29
CA ALA A 126 9.34 20.24 -6.60
C ALA A 126 10.81 20.69 -6.46
N LYS A 127 11.68 19.82 -5.94
CA LYS A 127 13.13 20.10 -5.78
C LYS A 127 13.95 19.67 -7.01
N GLU A 128 13.35 18.89 -7.91
CA GLU A 128 13.88 18.47 -9.21
C GLU A 128 13.62 19.53 -10.29
#